data_AF-A0A7X8ETK5-F1
#
_entry.id   AF-A0A7X8ETK5-F1
#
_cell.length_a   1.000
_cell.length_b   1.000
_cell.length_c   1.000
_cell.angle_alpha   90.00
_cell.angle_beta   90.00
_cell.angle_gamma   90.00
#
_symmetry.space_group_name_H-M   'P 1'
#
loop_
_entity.id
_entity.type
_entity.pdbx_description
1 polymer ?
#
loop_
_entity_poly.entity_id
_entity_poly.type
_entity_poly.pdbx_seq_one_letter_code
_entity_poly.pdbx_strand_id
1 'polypeptide(L)'
;MANRKRNIQLHFMVDEQERKVIEEKMKIIGTDNLGTYLRRMAIYGYMIELDMQPLNRLTVELSRIGNNLNQLTKRANETGNIYFDDIEVLQTEIKKIKEDIRKFTNTLFDDVT
;
A
#
# COMPACT_ATOMS: atom_id res chain seq x y z
N MET A 1 -6.62 -19.43 44.88
CA MET A 1 -6.73 -18.72 43.59
C MET A 1 -6.60 -17.24 43.87
N ALA A 2 -5.39 -16.70 43.76
CA ALA A 2 -5.05 -15.36 44.20
C ALA A 2 -5.69 -14.29 43.30
N ASN A 3 -6.12 -13.18 43.91
CA ASN A 3 -6.68 -11.98 43.28
C ASN A 3 -5.91 -11.57 42.01
N ARG A 4 -6.37 -12.02 40.83
CA ARG A 4 -5.85 -11.52 39.56
C ARG A 4 -6.39 -10.12 39.35
N LYS A 5 -5.49 -9.15 39.15
CA LYS A 5 -5.84 -7.76 38.76
C LYS A 5 -6.69 -7.69 37.48
N ARG A 6 -6.70 -8.74 36.66
CA ARG A 6 -7.44 -8.84 35.40
C ARG A 6 -8.21 -10.17 35.39
N ASN A 7 -9.51 -10.12 35.64
CA ASN A 7 -10.41 -11.27 35.82
C ASN A 7 -11.37 -11.50 34.63
N ILE A 8 -11.47 -10.56 33.70
CA ILE A 8 -12.28 -10.69 32.49
C ILE A 8 -11.46 -11.42 31.41
N GLN A 9 -12.00 -12.50 30.86
CA GLN A 9 -11.41 -13.25 29.75
C GLN A 9 -12.15 -12.93 28.45
N LEU A 10 -11.39 -12.65 27.39
CA LEU A 10 -11.90 -12.54 26.02
C LEU A 10 -11.47 -13.81 25.27
N HIS A 11 -12.42 -14.47 24.60
CA HIS A 11 -12.14 -15.62 23.75
C HIS A 11 -12.05 -15.16 22.29
N PHE A 12 -10.97 -15.55 21.62
CA PHE A 12 -10.68 -15.14 20.24
C PHE A 12 -10.21 -16.36 19.47
N MET A 13 -10.99 -16.76 18.47
CA MET A 13 -10.66 -17.87 17.58
C MET A 13 -9.99 -17.30 16.33
N VAL A 14 -8.93 -17.97 15.88
CA VAL A 14 -8.17 -17.64 14.68
C VAL A 14 -7.87 -18.90 13.91
N ASP A 15 -7.65 -18.75 12.62
CA ASP A 15 -7.04 -19.80 11.81
C ASP A 15 -5.50 -19.84 11.99
N GLU A 16 -4.87 -20.81 11.33
CA GLU A 16 -3.43 -21.00 11.43
C GLU A 16 -2.62 -19.84 10.82
N GLN A 17 -3.14 -19.22 9.75
CA GLN A 17 -2.47 -18.13 9.05
C GLN A 17 -2.53 -16.84 9.88
N GLU A 18 -3.72 -16.51 10.38
CA GLU A 18 -3.96 -15.40 11.29
C GLU A 18 -3.08 -15.51 12.53
N ARG A 19 -2.94 -16.72 13.10
CA ARG A 19 -2.04 -16.96 14.23
C ARG A 19 -0.58 -16.66 13.90
N LYS A 20 -0.08 -17.11 12.73
CA LYS A 20 1.31 -16.85 12.30
C LYS A 20 1.57 -15.35 12.17
N VAL A 21 0.66 -14.61 11.54
CA VAL A 21 0.76 -13.15 11.37
C VAL A 21 0.76 -12.43 12.73
N ILE A 22 -0.09 -12.87 13.66
CA ILE A 22 -0.12 -12.32 15.02
C ILE A 22 1.22 -12.54 15.73
N GLU A 23 1.81 -13.75 15.63
CA GLU A 23 3.10 -14.07 16.24
C GLU A 23 4.25 -13.26 15.63
N GLU A 24 4.24 -13.05 14.32
CA GLU A 24 5.23 -12.20 13.63
C GLU A 24 5.13 -10.74 14.07
N LYS A 25 3.93 -10.16 14.07
CA LYS A 25 3.71 -8.77 14.54
C LYS A 25 4.07 -8.60 16.01
N MET A 26 3.81 -9.62 16.82
CA MET A 26 4.19 -9.64 18.23
C MET A 26 5.72 -9.58 18.41
N LYS A 27 6.49 -10.32 17.58
CA LYS A 27 7.97 -10.25 17.57
C LYS A 27 8.49 -8.87 17.18
N ILE A 28 7.86 -8.21 16.20
CA ILE A 28 8.24 -6.86 15.76
C ILE A 28 8.13 -5.84 16.91
N ILE A 29 7.10 -5.96 17.75
CA ILE A 29 6.89 -5.10 18.92
C ILE A 29 7.81 -5.50 20.11
N GLY A 30 8.55 -6.61 20.00
CA GLY A 30 9.52 -7.06 21.00
C GLY A 30 8.88 -7.60 22.28
N THR A 31 7.69 -8.20 22.18
CA THR A 31 6.98 -8.77 23.33
C THR A 31 6.75 -10.27 23.12
N ASP A 32 7.12 -11.13 24.05
CA ASP A 32 6.88 -12.59 23.91
C ASP A 32 5.53 -13.05 24.47
N ASN A 33 4.77 -12.11 25.06
CA ASN A 33 3.48 -12.38 25.69
C ASN A 33 2.31 -11.94 24.79
N LEU A 34 1.61 -12.92 24.23
CA LEU A 34 0.45 -12.71 23.37
C LEU A 34 -0.65 -11.88 24.03
N GLY A 35 -0.93 -12.11 25.31
CA GLY A 35 -1.94 -11.34 26.05
C GLY A 35 -1.54 -9.89 26.29
N THR A 36 -0.24 -9.59 26.38
CA THR A 36 0.27 -8.22 26.43
C THR A 36 0.18 -7.55 25.07
N TYR A 37 0.59 -8.25 24.00
CA TYR A 37 0.50 -7.77 22.62
C TYR A 37 -0.96 -7.45 22.24
N LEU A 38 -1.86 -8.43 22.36
CA LEU A 38 -3.27 -8.27 22.00
C LEU A 38 -3.94 -7.17 22.81
N ARG A 39 -3.66 -7.05 24.11
CA ARG A 39 -4.21 -5.96 24.92
C ARG A 39 -3.66 -4.60 24.50
N ARG A 40 -2.36 -4.51 24.20
CA ARG A 40 -1.76 -3.27 23.75
C ARG A 40 -2.34 -2.83 22.41
N MET A 41 -2.54 -3.76 21.48
CA MET A 41 -3.18 -3.50 20.20
C MET A 41 -4.68 -3.16 20.35
N ALA A 42 -5.42 -3.85 21.21
CA ALA A 42 -6.84 -3.59 21.40
C ALA A 42 -7.13 -2.26 22.13
N ILE A 43 -6.22 -1.79 22.98
CA ILE A 43 -6.38 -0.53 23.74
C ILE A 43 -5.76 0.65 23.01
N TYR A 44 -4.57 0.48 22.43
CA TYR A 44 -3.75 1.57 21.88
C TYR A 44 -3.48 1.43 20.39
N GLY A 45 -3.97 0.39 19.73
CA GLY A 45 -3.78 0.21 18.30
C GLY A 45 -4.45 1.34 17.54
N TYR A 46 -3.66 2.14 16.82
CA TYR A 46 -4.18 3.06 15.82
C TYR A 46 -4.60 2.22 14.61
N MET A 47 -5.91 2.17 14.34
CA MET A 47 -6.42 1.61 13.11
C MET A 47 -6.30 2.69 12.03
N ILE A 48 -5.27 2.60 11.20
CA ILE A 48 -5.14 3.49 10.04
C ILE A 48 -5.90 2.83 8.90
N GLU A 49 -7.10 3.33 8.63
CA GLU A 49 -7.80 3.02 7.40
C GLU A 49 -7.17 3.84 6.27
N LEU A 50 -6.26 3.22 5.52
CA LEU A 50 -5.67 3.83 4.34
C LEU A 50 -6.62 3.61 3.17
N ASP A 51 -7.22 4.69 2.65
CA ASP A 51 -7.89 4.65 1.36
C ASP A 51 -6.84 4.42 0.25
N MET A 52 -6.80 3.21 -0.29
CA MET A 52 -5.88 2.80 -1.36
C MET A 52 -6.42 3.13 -2.76
N GLN A 53 -7.64 3.66 -2.88
CA GLN A 53 -8.22 4.02 -4.19
C GLN A 53 -7.34 4.97 -5.01
N PRO A 54 -6.70 6.01 -4.43
CA PRO A 54 -5.77 6.87 -5.17
C PRO A 54 -4.56 6.11 -5.73
N LEU A 55 -3.98 5.19 -4.94
CA LEU A 55 -2.82 4.39 -5.36
C LEU A 55 -3.18 3.39 -6.47
N ASN A 56 -4.36 2.79 -6.39
CA ASN A 56 -4.88 1.92 -7.44
C ASN A 56 -5.05 2.67 -8.76
N ARG A 57 -5.62 3.89 -8.73
CA ARG A 57 -5.75 4.74 -9.92
C ARG A 57 -4.40 5.06 -10.55
N LEU A 58 -3.40 5.39 -9.73
CA LEU A 58 -2.04 5.65 -10.21
C LEU A 58 -1.43 4.42 -10.92
N THR A 59 -1.64 3.23 -10.36
CA THR A 59 -1.11 1.97 -10.90
C THR A 59 -1.72 1.63 -12.26
N VAL A 60 -3.01 1.92 -12.45
CA VAL A 60 -3.72 1.76 -13.73
C VAL A 60 -3.14 2.70 -14.79
N GLU A 61 -2.95 3.98 -14.47
CA GLU A 61 -2.36 4.95 -15.41
C GLU A 61 -0.93 4.56 -15.79
N LEU A 62 -0.09 4.13 -14.84
CA LEU A 62 1.27 3.65 -15.11
C LEU A 62 1.27 2.44 -16.05
N SER A 63 0.34 1.50 -15.84
CA SER A 63 0.19 0.32 -16.72
C SER A 63 -0.20 0.72 -18.13
N ARG A 64 -1.04 1.75 -18.29
CA ARG A 64 -1.41 2.30 -19.59
C ARG A 64 -0.21 2.88 -20.34
N ILE A 65 0.62 3.67 -19.65
CA ILE A 65 1.87 4.20 -20.24
C ILE A 65 2.82 3.07 -20.64
N GLY A 66 2.99 2.07 -19.76
CA GLY A 66 3.83 0.91 -20.07
C GLY A 66 3.37 0.18 -21.34
N ASN A 67 2.05 0.01 -21.50
CA ASN A 67 1.46 -0.57 -22.70
C ASN A 67 1.68 0.30 -23.94
N ASN A 68 1.52 1.61 -23.83
CA ASN A 68 1.76 2.54 -24.95
C ASN A 68 3.24 2.53 -25.37
N LEU A 69 4.17 2.55 -24.42
CA LEU A 69 5.60 2.43 -24.68
C LEU A 69 5.95 1.11 -25.37
N ASN A 70 5.35 0.00 -24.93
CA ASN A 70 5.56 -1.30 -25.54
C ASN A 70 5.04 -1.35 -26.99
N GLN A 71 3.91 -0.71 -27.27
CA GLN A 71 3.39 -0.59 -28.64
C GLN A 71 4.33 0.22 -29.54
N LEU A 72 4.92 1.29 -29.02
CA LEU A 72 5.89 2.09 -29.76
C LEU A 72 7.17 1.34 -30.02
N THR A 73 7.63 0.56 -29.05
CA THR A 73 8.80 -0.30 -29.21
C THR A 73 8.54 -1.37 -30.29
N LYS A 74 7.37 -2.01 -30.27
CA LYS A 74 6.97 -2.96 -31.32
C LYS A 74 6.92 -2.31 -32.71
N ARG A 75 6.23 -1.17 -32.83
CA ARG A 75 6.14 -0.42 -34.09
C ARG A 75 7.51 0.00 -34.60
N ALA A 76 8.37 0.54 -33.74
CA ALA A 76 9.73 0.94 -34.11
C ALA A 76 10.57 -0.25 -34.59
N ASN A 77 10.42 -1.42 -33.97
CA ASN A 77 11.10 -2.64 -34.40
C ASN A 77 10.55 -3.18 -35.73
N GLU A 78 9.26 -3.01 -36.00
CA GLU A 78 8.60 -3.47 -37.23
C GLU A 78 8.85 -2.55 -38.44
N THR A 79 8.80 -1.23 -38.24
CA THR A 79 8.92 -0.23 -39.33
C THR A 79 10.30 0.41 -39.43
N GLY A 80 11.16 0.22 -38.42
CA GLY A 80 12.46 0.88 -38.31
C GLY A 80 12.37 2.38 -38.03
N ASN A 81 11.17 2.93 -37.78
CA ASN A 81 10.94 4.36 -37.66
C ASN A 81 10.13 4.70 -36.39
N ILE A 82 10.49 5.80 -35.73
CA ILE A 82 9.77 6.34 -34.57
C ILE A 82 9.17 7.69 -34.97
N TYR A 83 7.86 7.83 -34.79
CA TYR A 83 7.15 9.07 -35.09
C TYR A 83 7.27 10.06 -33.92
N PHE A 84 7.45 11.34 -34.25
CA PHE A 84 7.57 12.39 -33.25
C PHE A 84 6.28 12.56 -32.43
N ASP A 85 5.12 12.45 -33.09
CA ASP A 85 3.80 12.54 -32.45
C ASP A 85 3.60 11.47 -31.37
N ASP A 86 4.07 10.24 -31.63
CA ASP A 86 4.01 9.13 -30.68
C ASP A 86 4.85 9.42 -29.41
N ILE A 87 6.02 10.06 -29.57
CA ILE A 87 6.87 10.49 -28.46
C ILE A 87 6.19 11.63 -27.68
N GLU A 88 5.57 12.58 -28.37
CA GLU A 88 4.90 13.72 -27.75
C GLU A 88 3.68 13.29 -26.90
N VAL A 89 2.92 12.31 -27.39
CA VAL A 89 1.83 11.68 -26.65
C VAL A 89 2.36 11.01 -25.38
N LEU A 90 3.42 10.20 -25.47
CA LEU A 90 4.05 9.58 -24.29
C LEU A 90 4.54 10.60 -23.28
N GLN A 91 5.21 11.67 -23.73
CA GLN A 91 5.71 12.72 -22.85
C GLN A 91 4.58 13.42 -22.11
N THR A 92 3.46 13.64 -22.79
CA THR A 92 2.25 14.22 -22.20
C THR A 92 1.64 13.32 -21.14
N GLU A 93 1.53 12.01 -21.42
CA GLU A 93 1.02 11.03 -20.44
C GLU A 93 1.93 10.94 -19.20
N ILE A 94 3.25 10.91 -19.39
CA ILE A 94 4.23 10.89 -18.29
C ILE A 94 4.13 12.16 -17.45
N LYS A 95 3.95 13.33 -18.08
CA LYS A 95 3.80 14.61 -17.37
C LYS A 95 2.55 14.61 -16.50
N LYS A 96 1.43 14.11 -17.02
CA LYS A 96 0.17 14.00 -16.28
C LYS A 96 0.32 13.12 -15.04
N ILE A 97 0.93 11.93 -15.17
CA ILE A 97 1.18 11.05 -14.01
C ILE A 97 2.09 11.73 -12.98
N LYS A 98 3.14 12.44 -13.40
CA LYS A 98 4.00 13.19 -12.47
C LYS A 98 3.23 14.24 -11.66
N GLU A 99 2.28 14.92 -12.28
CA GLU A 99 1.41 15.87 -11.58
C GLU A 99 0.46 15.18 -10.62
N ASP A 100 -0.13 14.05 -11.01
CA ASP A 100 -1.02 13.26 -10.15
C ASP A 100 -0.29 12.68 -8.93
N ILE A 101 0.96 12.21 -9.12
CA ILE A 101 1.84 11.78 -8.02
C ILE A 101 2.13 12.95 -7.09
N ARG A 102 2.49 14.12 -7.62
CA ARG A 102 2.77 15.31 -6.78
C ARG A 102 1.56 15.71 -5.94
N LYS A 103 0.36 15.71 -6.54
CA LYS A 103 -0.89 16.00 -5.80
C LYS A 103 -1.11 15.00 -4.69
N PHE A 104 -1.01 13.70 -4.98
CA PHE A 104 -1.16 12.63 -3.98
C PHE A 104 -0.14 12.77 -2.84
N THR A 105 1.11 13.06 -3.19
CA THR A 105 2.21 13.23 -2.22
C THR A 105 1.95 14.42 -1.30
N ASN A 106 1.51 15.56 -1.85
CA ASN A 106 1.16 16.73 -1.04
C ASN A 106 -0.01 16.44 -0.10
N THR A 107 -1.07 15.75 -0.57
CA THR A 107 -2.20 15.38 0.28
C THR A 107 -1.78 14.47 1.45
N LEU A 108 -0.87 13.52 1.22
CA LEU A 108 -0.36 12.64 2.28
C LEU A 108 0.48 13.37 3.33
N PHE A 109 1.19 14.45 2.96
CA PHE A 109 2.04 15.19 3.89
C PHE A 109 1.32 16.35 4.58
N ASP A 110 0.28 16.92 3.95
CA ASP A 110 -0.55 17.97 4.55
C ASP A 110 -1.39 17.43 5.72
N ASP A 111 -1.84 16.16 5.68
CA ASP A 111 -2.58 15.51 6.77
C ASP A 111 -1.70 15.17 8.02
N VAL A 112 -0.38 15.40 7.95
CA VAL A 112 0.59 15.07 9.01
C VAL A 112 1.08 16.33 9.76
N THR A 113 0.57 17.53 9.43
CA THR A 113 0.98 18.80 10.06
C THR A 113 -0.17 19.48 10.80
#